data_AF-A0A3S1DZG7-F1
#
_entry.id   AF-A0A3S1DZG7-F1
#
_cell.length_a   1.000
_cell.length_b   1.000
_cell.length_c   1.000
_cell.angle_alpha   90.00
_cell.angle_beta   90.00
_cell.angle_gamma   90.00
#
_symmetry.space_group_name_H-M   'P 1'
#
loop_
_entity.id
_entity.type
_entity.pdbx_description
1 polymer ?
#
loop_
_entity_poly.entity_id
_entity_poly.type
_entity_poly.pdbx_seq_one_letter_code
_entity_poly.pdbx_strand_id
1 'polypeptide(L)'
;MKIRVLYPQQHLSAGEVVEARKIPRDGMLFDANPNYQVTEGKYLGRIIKFFDANPLEERTYTEEEYGRLRETNKVVYRELEQTRQALGRAIDDLATHAQTLVDLHNELVSEREGKKVALPMDVAEAIDYFRENPGRFTNRDFAIKLFNPVESGDNNHSLAIKKYVLDPENGDRLLEALVNDYTIEEEPTTEDKIRNSLSAALEDMRVTSPVPIDRLAKILTLAVREVLAEEQAKETTT
;
A
#
# COMPACT_ATOMS: atom_id res chain seq x y z
N MET A 1 12.83 0.06 49.91
CA MET A 1 12.42 -0.59 51.18
C MET A 1 10.94 -0.44 51.42
N LYS A 2 10.37 -1.37 52.18
CA LYS A 2 9.01 -1.28 52.71
C LYS A 2 9.04 -0.84 54.15
N ILE A 3 8.09 -0.01 54.54
CA ILE A 3 7.92 0.41 55.94
C ILE A 3 6.49 0.09 56.37
N ARG A 4 6.32 -0.26 57.64
CA ARG A 4 5.00 -0.38 58.27
C ARG A 4 4.71 0.89 59.06
N VAL A 5 3.56 1.51 58.80
CA VAL A 5 3.09 2.69 59.54
C VAL A 5 2.69 2.27 60.95
N LEU A 6 3.26 2.90 61.98
CA LEU A 6 2.99 2.57 63.38
C LEU A 6 1.81 3.34 63.95
N TYR A 7 1.70 4.62 63.62
CA TYR A 7 0.65 5.50 64.11
C TYR A 7 -0.20 6.05 62.96
N PRO A 8 -1.52 6.17 63.15
CA PRO A 8 -2.38 6.69 62.11
C PRO A 8 -2.00 8.15 61.79
N GLN A 9 -1.74 8.42 60.52
CA GLN A 9 -1.63 9.79 60.00
C GLN A 9 -2.88 10.13 59.19
N GLN A 10 -3.13 11.41 58.90
CA GLN A 10 -4.38 11.91 58.29
C GLN A 10 -4.93 11.07 57.13
N HIS A 11 -4.09 10.31 56.40
CA HIS A 11 -4.54 9.37 55.36
C HIS A 11 -3.83 8.01 55.34
N LEU A 12 -3.06 7.64 56.37
CA LEU A 12 -2.40 6.33 56.46
C LEU A 12 -2.86 5.63 57.72
N SER A 13 -3.30 4.38 57.59
CA SER A 13 -3.77 3.61 58.73
C SER A 13 -2.59 2.96 59.46
N ALA A 14 -2.69 2.83 60.79
CA ALA A 14 -1.71 2.05 61.54
C ALA A 14 -1.71 0.59 61.05
N GLY A 15 -0.52 0.01 60.87
CA GLY A 15 -0.31 -1.33 60.33
C GLY A 15 -0.16 -1.40 58.80
N GLU A 16 -0.47 -0.32 58.07
CA GLU A 16 -0.36 -0.27 56.61
C GLU A 16 1.11 -0.36 56.17
N VAL A 17 1.39 -1.17 55.13
CA VAL A 17 2.74 -1.35 54.58
C VAL A 17 2.84 -0.58 53.27
N VAL A 18 3.82 0.31 53.19
CA VAL A 18 4.04 1.17 52.02
C VAL A 18 5.48 1.07 51.53
N GLU A 19 5.68 1.22 50.22
CA GLU A 19 7.00 1.38 49.63
C GLU A 19 7.50 2.80 49.87
N ALA A 20 8.71 2.94 50.40
CA ALA A 20 9.28 4.24 50.73
C ALA A 20 10.80 4.27 50.52
N ARG A 21 11.34 5.49 50.36
CA ARG A 21 12.78 5.79 50.38
C ARG A 21 13.16 6.59 51.62
N LYS A 22 14.40 6.41 52.11
CA LYS A 22 14.95 7.21 53.21
C LYS A 22 15.20 8.63 52.72
N ILE A 23 14.79 9.63 53.48
CA ILE A 23 15.18 11.03 53.29
C ILE A 23 16.05 11.42 54.48
N PRO A 24 17.33 11.75 54.26
CA PRO A 24 18.19 12.27 55.32
C PRO A 24 17.69 13.64 55.78
N ARG A 25 17.72 13.91 57.08
CA ARG A 25 17.48 15.26 57.60
C ARG A 25 18.70 16.14 57.34
N ASP A 26 18.46 17.34 56.82
CA ASP A 26 19.39 18.48 56.74
C ASP A 26 20.88 18.12 56.59
N GLY A 27 21.24 17.59 55.42
CA GLY A 27 22.65 17.44 55.01
C GLY A 27 23.48 16.40 55.77
N MET A 28 22.88 15.61 56.67
CA MET A 28 23.58 14.53 57.35
C MET A 28 23.69 13.29 56.45
N LEU A 29 24.92 12.90 56.12
CA LEU A 29 25.20 11.71 55.30
C LEU A 29 24.80 10.39 56.00
N PHE A 30 24.79 10.39 57.34
CA PHE A 30 24.44 9.25 58.19
C PHE A 30 23.41 9.66 59.25
N ASP A 31 22.17 9.87 58.80
CA ASP A 31 21.06 10.10 59.71
C ASP A 31 20.59 8.76 60.31
N ALA A 32 20.76 8.60 61.62
CA ALA A 32 20.30 7.41 62.35
C ALA A 32 18.76 7.33 62.43
N ASN A 33 18.06 8.46 62.24
CA ASN A 33 16.60 8.57 62.38
C ASN A 33 15.98 9.24 61.13
N PRO A 34 16.20 8.69 59.92
CA PRO A 34 15.75 9.32 58.69
C PRO A 34 14.23 9.31 58.60
N ASN A 35 13.67 10.36 58.01
CA ASN A 35 12.26 10.30 57.62
C ASN A 35 12.11 9.46 56.35
N TYR A 36 10.89 9.03 56.08
CA TYR A 36 10.58 8.12 54.98
C TYR A 36 9.63 8.80 54.00
N GLN A 37 9.91 8.76 52.71
CA GLN A 37 8.99 9.25 51.69
C GLN A 37 8.42 8.09 50.89
N VAL A 38 7.10 8.02 50.83
CA VAL A 38 6.38 7.00 50.04
C VAL A 38 6.73 7.16 48.56
N THR A 39 7.16 6.07 47.91
CA THR A 39 7.62 6.05 46.52
C THR A 39 6.65 5.42 45.54
N GLU A 40 5.59 4.76 46.02
CA GLU A 40 4.57 4.12 45.18
C GLU A 40 3.17 4.19 45.82
N GLY A 41 2.13 4.09 45.01
CA GLY A 41 0.72 3.97 45.45
C GLY A 41 0.01 5.30 45.73
N LYS A 42 -1.16 5.22 46.38
CA LYS A 42 -2.10 6.33 46.60
C LYS A 42 -1.51 7.50 47.41
N TYR A 43 -0.44 7.26 48.17
CA TYR A 43 0.18 8.24 49.06
C TYR A 43 1.58 8.65 48.59
N LEU A 44 1.88 8.48 47.29
CA LEU A 44 3.14 8.88 46.67
C LEU A 44 3.59 10.28 47.10
N GLY A 45 4.86 10.40 47.50
CA GLY A 45 5.49 11.65 47.89
C GLY A 45 5.27 12.06 49.34
N ARG A 46 4.36 11.40 50.08
CA ARG A 46 4.10 11.71 51.49
C ARG A 46 5.28 11.34 52.38
N ILE A 47 5.58 12.20 53.35
CA ILE A 47 6.64 11.98 54.34
C ILE A 47 6.05 11.37 55.62
N ILE A 48 6.60 10.24 56.03
CA ILE A 48 6.34 9.55 57.29
C ILE A 48 7.56 9.77 58.18
N LYS A 49 7.34 10.25 59.41
CA LYS A 49 8.43 10.53 60.35
C LYS A 49 9.05 9.21 60.80
N PHE A 50 10.34 9.23 61.13
CA PHE A 50 11.06 8.04 61.62
C PHE A 50 10.31 7.28 62.73
N PHE A 51 9.85 8.00 63.75
CA PHE A 51 9.15 7.43 64.91
C PHE A 51 7.77 6.84 64.58
N ASP A 52 7.20 7.18 63.42
CA ASP A 52 5.91 6.70 62.96
C ASP A 52 6.04 5.51 61.98
N ALA A 53 7.27 5.06 61.71
CA ALA A 53 7.56 4.01 60.76
C ALA A 53 8.41 2.91 61.40
N ASN A 54 8.02 1.66 61.16
CA ASN A 54 8.88 0.51 61.40
C ASN A 54 9.42 0.03 60.05
N PRO A 55 10.72 0.26 59.73
CA PRO A 55 11.30 -0.27 58.51
C PRO A 55 11.21 -1.79 58.55
N LEU A 56 10.53 -2.37 57.58
CA LEU A 56 10.57 -3.81 57.41
C LEU A 56 11.96 -4.12 56.84
N GLU A 57 12.68 -5.02 57.51
CA GLU A 57 13.98 -5.47 57.04
C GLU A 57 13.84 -5.89 55.57
N GLU A 58 14.59 -5.23 54.69
CA GLU A 58 14.71 -5.72 53.32
C GLU A 58 15.28 -7.12 53.42
N ARG A 59 14.62 -8.09 52.80
CA ARG A 59 15.09 -9.47 52.78
C ARG A 59 16.51 -9.46 52.23
N THR A 60 17.49 -9.62 53.11
CA THR A 60 18.89 -9.81 52.71
C THR A 60 19.00 -11.23 52.23
N TYR A 61 19.34 -11.40 50.95
CA TYR A 61 19.58 -12.73 50.41
C TYR A 61 20.77 -13.37 51.12
N THR A 62 20.66 -14.66 51.40
CA THR A 62 21.83 -15.43 51.86
C THR A 62 22.87 -15.53 50.74
N GLU A 63 24.12 -15.85 51.06
CA GLU A 63 25.17 -16.06 50.04
C GLU A 63 24.77 -17.15 49.03
N GLU A 64 24.09 -18.20 49.50
CA GLU A 64 23.56 -19.26 48.63
C GLU A 64 22.48 -18.73 47.67
N GLU A 65 21.55 -17.90 48.16
CA GLU A 65 20.53 -17.27 47.32
C GLU A 65 21.14 -16.32 46.29
N TYR A 66 22.16 -15.54 46.68
CA TYR A 66 22.93 -14.71 45.75
C TYR A 66 23.65 -15.55 44.68
N GLY A 67 24.24 -16.69 45.06
CA GLY A 67 24.87 -17.63 44.14
C GLY A 67 23.87 -18.13 43.09
N ARG A 68 22.67 -18.55 43.52
CA ARG A 68 21.60 -18.98 42.62
C ARG A 68 21.16 -17.86 41.68
N LEU A 69 20.92 -16.66 42.20
CA LEU A 69 20.53 -15.50 41.40
C LEU A 69 21.58 -15.16 40.32
N ARG A 70 22.87 -15.24 40.63
CA ARG A 70 23.94 -15.02 39.66
C ARG A 70 23.92 -16.06 38.55
N GLU A 71 23.74 -17.33 38.88
CA GLU A 71 23.68 -18.39 37.86
C GLU A 71 22.41 -18.28 37.00
N THR A 72 21.25 -17.98 37.61
CA THR A 72 20.02 -17.71 36.85
C THR A 72 20.21 -16.53 35.90
N ASN A 73 20.78 -15.42 36.37
CA ASN A 73 21.05 -14.25 35.53
C ASN A 73 21.98 -14.61 34.35
N LYS A 74 23.03 -15.41 34.58
CA LYS A 74 23.92 -15.87 33.50
C LYS A 74 23.16 -16.66 32.43
N VAL A 75 22.26 -17.55 32.83
CA VAL A 75 21.43 -18.33 31.89
C VAL A 75 20.52 -17.40 31.09
N VAL A 76 19.81 -16.50 31.77
CA VAL A 76 18.92 -15.52 31.13
C VAL A 76 19.68 -14.65 30.12
N TYR A 77 20.87 -14.18 30.45
CA TYR A 77 21.68 -13.39 29.51
C TYR A 77 22.09 -14.18 28.27
N ARG A 78 22.45 -15.47 28.42
CA ARG A 78 22.78 -16.33 27.28
C ARG A 78 21.57 -16.59 26.39
N GLU A 79 20.41 -16.88 26.98
CA GLU A 79 19.16 -17.09 26.23
C GLU A 79 18.72 -15.83 25.49
N LEU A 80 18.85 -14.66 26.13
CA LEU A 80 18.57 -13.37 25.51
C LEU A 80 19.47 -13.12 24.29
N GLU A 81 20.76 -13.43 24.41
CA GLU A 81 21.72 -13.26 23.32
C GLU A 81 21.43 -14.22 22.16
N GLN A 82 21.11 -15.48 22.44
CA GLN A 82 20.70 -16.45 21.41
C GLN A 82 19.43 -16.00 20.70
N THR A 83 18.44 -15.50 21.44
CA THR A 83 17.18 -15.00 20.87
C THR A 83 17.41 -13.77 20.01
N ARG A 84 18.29 -12.86 20.43
CA ARG A 84 18.69 -11.68 19.62
C ARG A 84 19.38 -12.10 18.32
N GLN A 85 20.27 -13.08 18.37
CA GLN A 85 20.92 -13.61 17.17
C GLN A 85 19.91 -14.29 16.23
N ALA A 86 18.99 -15.08 16.76
CA ALA A 86 17.94 -15.73 15.98
C ALA A 86 17.00 -14.70 15.32
N LEU A 87 16.63 -13.65 16.07
CA LEU A 87 15.83 -12.54 15.54
C LEU A 87 16.58 -11.80 14.42
N GLY A 88 17.88 -11.54 14.59
CA GLY A 88 18.71 -10.94 13.54
C GLY A 88 18.67 -11.74 12.24
N ARG A 89 18.89 -13.06 12.32
CA ARG A 89 18.80 -13.95 11.15
C ARG A 89 17.41 -13.92 10.50
N ALA A 90 16.35 -13.97 11.29
CA ALA A 90 14.98 -13.92 10.76
C ALA A 90 14.67 -12.59 10.05
N ILE A 91 15.24 -11.47 10.53
CA ILE A 91 15.12 -10.17 9.87
C ILE A 91 15.89 -10.16 8.55
N ASP A 92 17.10 -10.70 8.52
CA ASP A 92 17.92 -10.79 7.30
C ASP A 92 17.25 -11.70 6.24
N ASP A 93 16.68 -12.84 6.67
CA ASP A 93 15.92 -13.74 5.81
C ASP A 93 14.67 -13.03 5.25
N LEU A 94 13.94 -12.30 6.10
CA LEU A 94 12.76 -11.54 5.69
C LEU A 94 13.12 -10.44 4.69
N ALA A 95 14.24 -9.74 4.91
CA ALA A 95 14.73 -8.72 3.99
C ALA A 95 15.09 -9.33 2.62
N THR A 96 15.74 -10.49 2.62
CA THR A 96 16.07 -11.24 1.41
C THR A 96 14.80 -11.65 0.67
N HIS A 97 13.80 -12.20 1.37
CA HIS A 97 12.52 -12.56 0.77
C HIS A 97 11.77 -11.35 0.22
N ALA A 98 11.74 -10.23 0.95
CA ALA A 98 11.15 -9.00 0.47
C ALA A 98 11.81 -8.52 -0.83
N GLN A 99 13.14 -8.59 -0.92
CA GLN A 99 13.87 -8.26 -2.14
C GLN A 99 13.48 -9.19 -3.30
N THR A 100 13.42 -10.51 -3.07
CA THR A 100 13.01 -11.45 -4.13
C THR A 100 11.58 -11.18 -4.64
N LEU A 101 10.66 -10.76 -3.77
CA LEU A 101 9.30 -10.40 -4.19
C LEU A 101 9.28 -9.13 -5.05
N VAL A 102 10.12 -8.15 -4.71
CA VAL A 102 10.28 -6.93 -5.52
C VAL A 102 10.88 -7.27 -6.89
N ASP A 103 11.91 -8.12 -6.92
CA ASP A 103 12.56 -8.53 -8.16
C ASP A 103 11.58 -9.30 -9.08
N LEU A 104 10.82 -10.25 -8.53
CA LEU A 104 9.77 -10.97 -9.26
C LEU A 104 8.65 -10.05 -9.73
N HIS A 105 8.27 -9.06 -8.93
CA HIS A 105 7.27 -8.07 -9.33
C HIS A 105 7.77 -7.24 -10.53
N ASN A 106 9.02 -6.76 -10.47
CA ASN A 106 9.62 -5.99 -11.55
C ASN A 106 9.78 -6.83 -12.82
N GLU A 107 10.15 -8.11 -12.70
CA GLU A 107 10.21 -9.06 -13.80
C GLU A 107 8.83 -9.25 -14.44
N LEU A 108 7.78 -9.48 -13.63
CA LEU A 108 6.40 -9.58 -14.11
C LEU A 108 5.90 -8.31 -14.80
N VAL A 109 6.23 -7.13 -14.27
CA VAL A 109 5.87 -5.86 -14.89
C VAL A 109 6.56 -5.70 -16.24
N SER A 110 7.87 -5.96 -16.31
CA SER A 110 8.66 -5.92 -17.54
C SER A 110 8.13 -6.90 -18.60
N GLU A 111 7.81 -8.14 -18.20
CA GLU A 111 7.21 -9.12 -19.11
C GLU A 111 5.85 -8.67 -19.63
N ARG A 112 5.02 -8.04 -18.78
CA ARG A 112 3.70 -7.53 -19.17
C ARG A 112 3.81 -6.36 -20.13
N GLU A 113 4.76 -5.45 -19.91
CA GLU A 113 4.99 -4.32 -20.82
C GLU A 113 5.26 -4.76 -22.25
N GLY A 114 6.03 -5.84 -22.44
CA GLY A 114 6.29 -6.42 -23.77
C GLY A 114 5.12 -7.21 -24.37
N LYS A 115 4.09 -7.52 -23.58
CA LYS A 115 2.91 -8.31 -23.96
C LYS A 115 1.61 -7.49 -23.98
N LYS A 116 1.71 -6.17 -23.84
CA LYS A 116 0.53 -5.29 -23.94
C LYS A 116 -0.11 -5.41 -25.31
N VAL A 117 -1.42 -5.52 -25.32
CA VAL A 117 -2.21 -5.60 -26.55
C VAL A 117 -2.79 -4.23 -26.87
N ALA A 118 -2.69 -3.81 -28.12
CA ALA A 118 -3.35 -2.60 -28.58
C ALA A 118 -4.86 -2.86 -28.73
N LEU A 119 -5.69 -2.03 -28.09
CA LEU A 119 -7.14 -2.12 -28.11
C LEU A 119 -7.76 -0.84 -28.66
N PRO A 120 -8.90 -0.93 -29.36
CA PRO A 120 -9.71 0.24 -29.69
C PRO A 120 -10.09 1.06 -28.45
N MET A 121 -10.16 2.38 -28.60
CA MET A 121 -10.41 3.32 -27.49
C MET A 121 -11.72 3.03 -26.75
N ASP A 122 -12.79 2.65 -27.46
CA ASP A 122 -14.09 2.32 -26.86
C ASP A 122 -14.05 1.04 -26.01
N VAL A 123 -13.22 0.07 -26.39
CA VAL A 123 -12.99 -1.18 -25.63
C VAL A 123 -12.13 -0.89 -24.41
N ALA A 124 -11.07 -0.10 -24.55
CA ALA A 124 -10.22 0.37 -23.46
C ALA A 124 -11.05 1.10 -22.38
N GLU A 125 -11.82 2.11 -22.78
CA GLU A 125 -12.71 2.85 -21.88
C GLU A 125 -13.72 1.93 -21.18
N ALA A 126 -14.22 0.92 -21.88
CA ALA A 126 -15.13 -0.05 -21.29
C ALA A 126 -14.43 -0.90 -20.21
N ILE A 127 -13.20 -1.37 -20.44
CA ILE A 127 -12.42 -2.11 -19.46
C ILE A 127 -12.17 -1.25 -18.21
N ASP A 128 -11.75 0.00 -18.38
CA ASP A 128 -11.50 0.92 -17.27
C ASP A 128 -12.76 1.21 -16.47
N TYR A 129 -13.89 1.42 -17.15
CA TYR A 129 -15.18 1.59 -16.51
C TYR A 129 -15.53 0.41 -15.58
N PHE A 130 -15.30 -0.84 -16.01
CA PHE A 130 -15.54 -2.01 -15.16
C PHE A 130 -14.53 -2.12 -14.02
N ARG A 131 -13.25 -1.79 -14.27
CA ARG A 131 -12.16 -1.85 -13.29
C ARG A 131 -12.37 -0.85 -12.15
N GLU A 132 -12.86 0.35 -12.45
CA GLU A 132 -13.11 1.42 -11.47
C GLU A 132 -14.39 1.22 -10.64
N ASN A 133 -15.27 0.29 -11.04
CA ASN A 133 -16.56 0.05 -10.39
C ASN A 133 -16.71 -1.36 -9.77
N PRO A 134 -15.74 -1.85 -8.95
CA PRO A 134 -15.72 -3.23 -8.46
C PRO A 134 -16.86 -3.58 -7.49
N GLY A 135 -17.55 -2.59 -6.92
CA GLY A 135 -18.71 -2.79 -6.05
C GLY A 135 -20.06 -2.90 -6.80
N ARG A 136 -20.09 -2.49 -8.07
CA ARG A 136 -21.32 -2.49 -8.90
C ARG A 136 -21.35 -3.67 -9.87
N PHE A 137 -20.18 -4.19 -10.23
CA PHE A 137 -20.02 -5.31 -11.13
C PHE A 137 -19.07 -6.32 -10.51
N THR A 138 -19.56 -7.53 -10.25
CA THR A 138 -18.70 -8.66 -9.90
C THR A 138 -18.07 -9.26 -11.16
N ASN A 139 -16.99 -10.03 -11.01
CA ASN A 139 -16.39 -10.79 -12.13
C ASN A 139 -17.43 -11.70 -12.82
N ARG A 140 -18.40 -12.20 -12.04
CA ARG A 140 -19.52 -12.99 -12.56
C ARG A 140 -20.44 -12.13 -13.43
N ASP A 141 -20.75 -10.91 -13.00
CA ASP A 141 -21.58 -9.99 -13.80
C ASP A 141 -20.87 -9.60 -15.10
N PHE A 142 -19.56 -9.40 -15.05
CA PHE A 142 -18.75 -9.15 -16.25
C PHE A 142 -18.84 -10.33 -17.23
N ALA A 143 -18.65 -11.57 -16.75
CA ALA A 143 -18.77 -12.76 -17.59
C ALA A 143 -20.20 -12.94 -18.15
N ILE A 144 -21.23 -12.82 -17.31
CA ILE A 144 -22.63 -12.93 -17.75
C ILE A 144 -22.93 -11.88 -18.82
N LYS A 145 -22.49 -10.64 -18.61
CA LYS A 145 -22.68 -9.57 -19.60
C LYS A 145 -21.90 -9.84 -20.87
N LEU A 146 -20.68 -10.37 -20.82
CA LEU A 146 -19.91 -10.72 -22.03
C LEU A 146 -20.63 -11.78 -22.89
N PHE A 147 -21.19 -12.81 -22.24
CA PHE A 147 -21.68 -14.01 -22.92
C PHE A 147 -23.20 -14.05 -23.17
N ASN A 148 -23.98 -13.11 -22.62
CA ASN A 148 -25.44 -13.12 -22.80
C ASN A 148 -25.93 -12.00 -23.74
N PRO A 149 -26.36 -12.31 -24.97
CA PRO A 149 -26.69 -11.33 -26.00
C PRO A 149 -28.05 -10.64 -25.85
N VAL A 150 -28.88 -11.00 -24.86
CA VAL A 150 -30.33 -10.74 -24.90
C VAL A 150 -30.83 -9.64 -23.95
N GLU A 151 -30.01 -9.09 -23.04
CA GLU A 151 -30.54 -8.09 -22.10
C GLU A 151 -30.61 -6.68 -22.68
N SER A 152 -31.86 -6.24 -22.94
CA SER A 152 -32.25 -4.87 -23.25
C SER A 152 -31.96 -3.95 -22.05
N GLY A 153 -30.72 -3.50 -21.94
CA GLY A 153 -30.26 -2.60 -20.87
C GLY A 153 -28.75 -2.42 -20.78
N ASP A 154 -27.99 -3.00 -21.72
CA ASP A 154 -26.55 -2.86 -21.73
C ASP A 154 -26.11 -1.40 -21.85
N ASN A 155 -25.21 -1.01 -20.95
CA ASN A 155 -24.50 0.25 -21.08
C ASN A 155 -23.59 0.20 -22.32
N ASN A 156 -23.29 1.37 -22.89
CA ASN A 156 -22.45 1.48 -24.08
C ASN A 156 -21.11 0.71 -23.95
N HIS A 157 -20.56 0.63 -22.74
CA HIS A 157 -19.34 -0.13 -22.42
C HIS A 157 -19.47 -1.65 -22.61
N SER A 158 -20.56 -2.28 -22.12
CA SER A 158 -20.80 -3.70 -22.38
C SER A 158 -20.97 -3.99 -23.86
N LEU A 159 -21.62 -3.09 -24.60
CA LEU A 159 -21.79 -3.23 -26.05
C LEU A 159 -20.47 -3.11 -26.81
N ALA A 160 -19.57 -2.21 -26.42
CA ALA A 160 -18.25 -2.06 -27.03
C ALA A 160 -17.45 -3.36 -26.94
N ILE A 161 -17.34 -3.92 -25.73
CA ILE A 161 -16.63 -5.19 -25.50
C ILE A 161 -17.30 -6.34 -26.27
N LYS A 162 -18.63 -6.43 -26.25
CA LYS A 162 -19.39 -7.44 -27.00
C LYS A 162 -19.10 -7.39 -28.50
N LYS A 163 -19.16 -6.20 -29.10
CA LYS A 163 -18.90 -6.01 -30.54
C LYS A 163 -17.47 -6.40 -30.89
N TYR A 164 -16.51 -6.05 -30.03
CA TYR A 164 -15.11 -6.39 -30.23
C TYR A 164 -14.89 -7.90 -30.30
N VAL A 165 -15.47 -8.67 -29.37
CA VAL A 165 -15.32 -10.14 -29.31
C VAL A 165 -16.21 -10.92 -30.30
N LEU A 166 -16.99 -10.24 -31.16
CA LEU A 166 -17.69 -10.92 -32.26
C LEU A 166 -16.72 -11.53 -33.25
N ASP A 167 -15.54 -10.93 -33.40
CA ASP A 167 -14.41 -11.53 -34.09
C ASP A 167 -13.71 -12.53 -33.15
N PRO A 168 -13.63 -13.82 -33.52
CA PRO A 168 -12.96 -14.83 -32.70
C PRO A 168 -11.53 -14.46 -32.32
N GLU A 169 -10.79 -13.78 -33.20
CA GLU A 169 -9.38 -13.39 -32.95
C GLU A 169 -9.27 -12.29 -31.87
N ASN A 170 -10.31 -11.47 -31.73
CA ASN A 170 -10.36 -10.41 -30.73
C ASN A 170 -10.71 -10.93 -29.32
N GLY A 171 -11.31 -12.13 -29.22
CA GLY A 171 -11.60 -12.77 -27.94
C GLY A 171 -10.32 -13.06 -27.15
N ASP A 172 -9.35 -13.69 -27.80
CA ASP A 172 -8.05 -14.00 -27.19
C ASP A 172 -7.28 -12.71 -26.87
N ARG A 173 -7.31 -11.72 -27.78
CA ARG A 173 -6.70 -10.39 -27.54
C ARG A 173 -7.30 -9.66 -26.34
N LEU A 174 -8.61 -9.74 -26.15
CA LEU A 174 -9.25 -9.16 -24.96
C LEU A 174 -8.78 -9.85 -23.69
N LEU A 175 -8.66 -11.19 -23.68
CA LEU A 175 -8.14 -11.93 -22.54
C LEU A 175 -6.68 -11.56 -22.25
N GLU A 176 -5.85 -11.46 -23.28
CA GLU A 176 -4.47 -11.01 -23.17
C GLU A 176 -4.38 -9.58 -22.61
N ALA A 177 -5.22 -8.66 -23.08
CA ALA A 177 -5.33 -7.30 -22.56
C ALA A 177 -5.74 -7.24 -21.09
N LEU A 178 -6.66 -8.11 -20.66
CA LEU A 178 -7.09 -8.18 -19.26
C LEU A 178 -5.97 -8.73 -18.34
N VAL A 179 -5.06 -9.54 -18.86
CA VAL A 179 -3.95 -10.16 -18.09
C VAL A 179 -2.68 -9.31 -18.13
N ASN A 180 -2.31 -8.82 -19.30
CA ASN A 180 -1.03 -8.14 -19.57
C ASN A 180 -1.16 -6.62 -19.63
N ASP A 181 -2.35 -6.08 -19.37
CA ASP A 181 -2.72 -4.68 -19.63
C ASP A 181 -2.77 -4.38 -21.13
N TYR A 182 -3.20 -3.18 -21.48
CA TYR A 182 -3.40 -2.79 -22.87
C TYR A 182 -2.80 -1.42 -23.19
N THR A 183 -2.63 -1.17 -24.47
CA THR A 183 -2.40 0.17 -25.03
C THR A 183 -3.62 0.56 -25.87
N ILE A 184 -3.87 1.85 -26.03
CA ILE A 184 -4.94 2.32 -26.91
C ILE A 184 -4.39 2.35 -28.34
N GLU A 185 -5.08 1.73 -29.29
CA GLU A 185 -4.78 1.89 -30.71
C GLU A 185 -4.91 3.37 -31.07
N GLU A 186 -3.83 3.96 -31.57
CA GLU A 186 -3.88 5.31 -32.10
C GLU A 186 -4.83 5.34 -33.30
N GLU A 187 -5.85 6.21 -33.27
CA GLU A 187 -6.71 6.37 -34.42
C GLU A 187 -5.87 6.70 -35.66
N PRO A 188 -6.16 6.08 -36.82
CA PRO A 188 -5.45 6.41 -38.05
C PRO A 188 -5.61 7.90 -38.30
N THR A 189 -4.48 8.56 -38.57
CA THR A 189 -4.47 10.01 -38.76
C THR A 189 -5.35 10.40 -39.95
N THR A 190 -5.73 11.68 -40.06
CA THR A 190 -6.47 12.16 -41.24
C THR A 190 -5.72 11.84 -42.54
N GLU A 191 -4.39 11.88 -42.49
CA GLU A 191 -3.51 11.52 -43.61
C GLU A 191 -3.62 10.02 -43.93
N ASP A 192 -3.63 9.14 -42.93
CA ASP A 192 -3.81 7.69 -43.12
C ASP A 192 -5.21 7.35 -43.66
N LYS A 193 -6.24 8.02 -43.15
CA LYS A 193 -7.62 7.88 -43.64
C LYS A 193 -7.70 8.28 -45.12
N ILE A 194 -7.15 9.44 -45.49
CA ILE A 194 -7.10 9.91 -46.89
C ILE A 194 -6.26 8.97 -47.76
N ARG A 195 -5.10 8.52 -47.27
CA ARG A 195 -4.20 7.60 -47.97
C ARG A 195 -4.91 6.28 -48.28
N ASN A 196 -5.58 5.69 -47.29
CA ASN A 196 -6.28 4.43 -47.43
C ASN A 196 -7.47 4.56 -48.39
N SER A 197 -8.26 5.63 -48.29
CA SER A 197 -9.34 5.91 -49.24
C SER A 197 -8.82 6.13 -50.66
N LEU A 198 -7.70 6.86 -50.83
CA LEU A 198 -7.09 7.10 -52.13
C LEU A 198 -6.56 5.80 -52.75
N SER A 199 -5.91 4.96 -51.94
CA SER A 199 -5.42 3.65 -52.38
C SER A 199 -6.56 2.75 -52.82
N ALA A 200 -7.62 2.63 -52.01
CA ALA A 200 -8.80 1.83 -52.35
C ALA A 200 -9.49 2.34 -53.62
N ALA A 201 -9.62 3.65 -53.77
CA ALA A 201 -10.22 4.25 -54.97
C ALA A 201 -9.37 4.01 -56.23
N LEU A 202 -8.03 4.10 -56.13
CA LEU A 202 -7.12 3.83 -57.24
C LEU A 202 -7.13 2.34 -57.64
N GLU A 203 -7.22 1.43 -56.67
CA GLU A 203 -7.38 -0.01 -56.93
C GLU A 203 -8.72 -0.33 -57.60
N ASP A 204 -9.82 0.23 -57.10
CA ASP A 204 -11.16 0.05 -57.68
C ASP A 204 -11.21 0.56 -59.13
N MET A 205 -10.61 1.72 -59.39
CA MET A 205 -10.49 2.28 -60.73
C MET A 205 -9.43 1.57 -61.60
N ARG A 206 -8.62 0.67 -61.03
CA ARG A 206 -7.47 0.01 -61.67
C ARG A 206 -6.48 1.00 -62.30
N VAL A 207 -6.28 2.15 -61.67
CA VAL A 207 -5.41 3.21 -62.14
C VAL A 207 -4.11 3.20 -61.34
N THR A 208 -2.98 3.11 -62.02
CA THR A 208 -1.68 3.30 -61.39
C THR A 208 -1.36 4.79 -61.34
N SER A 209 -1.27 5.35 -60.13
CA SER A 209 -0.88 6.75 -59.98
C SER A 209 0.59 6.95 -60.38
N PRO A 210 0.92 7.95 -61.22
CA PRO A 210 2.31 8.31 -61.53
C PRO A 210 3.03 8.99 -60.35
N VAL A 211 2.28 9.39 -59.30
CA VAL A 211 2.82 10.00 -58.08
C VAL A 211 2.62 9.04 -56.91
N PRO A 212 3.61 8.88 -56.00
CA PRO A 212 3.45 8.06 -54.80
C PRO A 212 2.20 8.47 -54.00
N ILE A 213 1.40 7.48 -53.60
CA ILE A 213 0.14 7.67 -52.87
C ILE A 213 0.37 8.48 -51.59
N ASP A 214 1.47 8.26 -50.89
CA ASP A 214 1.83 9.01 -49.68
C ASP A 214 1.96 10.52 -49.95
N ARG A 215 2.57 10.89 -51.07
CA ARG A 215 2.73 12.30 -51.45
C ARG A 215 1.39 12.94 -51.81
N LEU A 216 0.51 12.19 -52.49
CA LEU A 216 -0.83 12.67 -52.82
C LEU A 216 -1.70 12.83 -51.56
N ALA A 217 -1.66 11.85 -50.66
CA ALA A 217 -2.40 11.88 -49.40
C ALA A 217 -1.98 13.09 -48.55
N LYS A 218 -0.69 13.38 -48.47
CA LYS A 218 -0.17 14.55 -47.74
C LYS A 218 -0.64 15.88 -48.32
N ILE A 219 -0.59 16.03 -49.66
CA ILE A 219 -1.06 17.25 -50.34
C ILE A 219 -2.57 17.43 -50.15
N LEU A 220 -3.35 16.35 -50.31
CA LEU A 220 -4.80 16.37 -50.09
C LEU A 220 -5.15 16.71 -48.64
N THR A 221 -4.41 16.17 -47.67
CA THR A 221 -4.62 16.48 -46.25
C THR A 221 -4.42 17.96 -45.96
N LEU A 222 -3.40 18.59 -46.56
CA LEU A 222 -3.16 20.03 -46.43
C LEU A 222 -4.27 20.85 -47.08
N ALA A 223 -4.68 20.50 -48.31
CA ALA A 223 -5.74 21.20 -49.02
C ALA A 223 -7.10 21.10 -48.28
N VAL A 224 -7.44 19.92 -47.75
CA VAL A 224 -8.67 19.72 -46.95
C VAL A 224 -8.61 20.56 -45.68
N ARG A 225 -7.45 20.64 -45.01
CA ARG A 225 -7.29 21.49 -43.81
C ARG A 225 -7.45 22.98 -44.11
N GLU A 226 -6.90 23.46 -45.22
CA GLU A 226 -7.08 24.87 -45.64
C GLU A 226 -8.55 25.19 -45.90
N VAL A 227 -9.26 24.34 -46.64
CA VAL A 227 -10.69 24.55 -46.95
C VAL A 227 -11.55 24.55 -45.68
N LEU A 228 -11.33 23.60 -44.77
CA LEU A 228 -12.06 23.54 -43.51
C LEU A 228 -11.78 24.76 -42.61
N ALA A 229 -10.54 25.25 -42.60
CA ALA A 229 -10.18 26.46 -41.87
C ALA A 229 -10.86 27.72 -42.45
N GLU A 230 -10.97 27.80 -43.78
CA GLU A 230 -11.69 28.90 -44.45
C GLU A 230 -13.20 28.89 -44.18
N GLU A 231 -13.83 27.71 -44.11
CA GLU A 231 -15.25 27.58 -43.79
C GLU A 231 -15.55 27.98 -42.33
N GLN A 232 -14.70 27.56 -41.38
CA GLN A 232 -14.85 27.95 -39.97
C GLN A 232 -14.65 29.46 -39.73
N ALA A 233 -13.78 30.11 -40.51
CA ALA A 233 -13.58 31.56 -40.45
C ALA A 233 -14.80 32.34 -40.99
N LYS A 234 -15.55 31.76 -41.94
CA LYS A 234 -16.78 32.37 -42.48
C LYS A 234 -17.97 32.21 -41.54
N GLU A 235 -18.09 31.07 -40.85
CA GLU A 235 -19.17 30.86 -39.87
C GLU A 235 -19.05 31.75 -38.62
N THR A 236 -17.83 32.13 -38.24
CA THR A 236 -17.59 33.00 -37.08
C THR A 236 -17.75 34.50 -37.37
N THR A 237 -17.96 34.88 -38.63
CA THR A 237 -18.15 36.29 -39.06
C THR A 237 -19.60 36.64 -39.47
N THR A 238 -20.52 35.69 -39.31
CA THR A 238 -21.98 35.87 -39.44
C THR A 238 -22.69 35.80 -38.10
#